data_AF-A0A1V6QMG3-F1
#
_entry.id   AF-A0A1V6QMG3-F1
#
_cell.length_a   1.000
_cell.length_b   1.000
_cell.length_c   1.000
_cell.angle_alpha   90.00
_cell.angle_beta   90.00
_cell.angle_gamma   90.00
#
_symmetry.space_group_name_H-M   'P 1'
#
loop_
_entity.id
_entity.type
_entity.pdbx_description
1 polymer ?
#
loop_
_entity_poly.entity_id
_entity_poly.type
_entity_poly.pdbx_seq_one_letter_code
_entity_poly.pdbx_strand_id
1 'polypeptide(L)'
;MSDARLDRLARYFGSVIYGKQEVQDTNNFKRFVEAILVQEDPCILVERIISSQHALKALRNGVRHNITPAFINQYTAKLILYLKHREVKLLCNGSFLEQLLMIILEPRTLWNSFVEAFRGRKLEDHAIVALCWMISEFLALPSSSGVDVRSDAQLVISDGSLLSSRLVEVHNLGHKIKYLLEMKSSAETITASENTAGGRHDNDFADFRSIAILPTADEMGCTEKPFYRQVETVAQLSGHQRIAGHIDNQFRLLREDMLSGLRDDFQIAQGTKKGKRSALHLAGLSLVQIECFSVKNGRQRIQPCTVGVTCKFGLDKIKKVLPQDRKTFLKTNHSFVKHHAFGCLIRGTEIVGFATIERNIDNLALEPPVVMLRISGEEALKKSLLYLKLYNDVDFLVVDTAIFAYEPILKCLQESIEIPLTEELFLYKHEQPAKDSSLAPWNVIKELKEAH
;
A
#
# COMPACT_ATOMS: atom_id res chain seq x y z
N MET A 1 4.02 35.97 -24.15
CA MET A 1 3.91 35.20 -25.43
C MET A 1 2.83 35.86 -26.28
N SER A 2 2.83 35.74 -27.61
CA SER A 2 1.73 36.28 -28.43
C SER A 2 0.48 35.39 -28.34
N ASP A 3 -0.71 35.97 -28.30
CA ASP A 3 -1.99 35.24 -28.21
C ASP A 3 -2.15 34.17 -29.30
N ALA A 4 -1.70 34.48 -30.51
CA ALA A 4 -1.71 33.54 -31.63
C ALA A 4 -0.82 32.30 -31.43
N ARG A 5 0.21 32.36 -30.56
CA ARG A 5 1.01 31.18 -30.19
C ARG A 5 0.31 30.35 -29.12
N LEU A 6 -0.33 30.99 -28.15
CA LEU A 6 -1.09 30.33 -27.09
C LEU A 6 -2.25 29.52 -27.68
N ASP A 7 -3.00 30.12 -28.62
CA ASP A 7 -4.08 29.42 -29.34
C ASP A 7 -3.59 28.19 -30.11
N ARG A 8 -2.42 28.29 -30.74
CA ARG A 8 -1.82 27.17 -31.47
C ARG A 8 -1.43 26.03 -30.54
N LEU A 9 -0.88 26.34 -29.36
CA LEU A 9 -0.54 25.35 -28.34
C LEU A 9 -1.79 24.69 -27.75
N ALA A 10 -2.84 25.47 -27.43
CA ALA A 10 -4.11 24.94 -26.93
C ALA A 10 -4.78 23.98 -27.95
N ARG A 11 -4.78 24.35 -29.25
CA ARG A 11 -5.27 23.48 -30.32
C ARG A 11 -4.44 22.20 -30.44
N TYR A 12 -3.11 22.31 -30.36
CA TYR A 12 -2.22 21.15 -30.42
C TYR A 12 -2.47 20.19 -29.25
N PHE A 13 -2.59 20.71 -28.03
CA PHE A 13 -2.94 19.92 -26.85
C PHE A 13 -4.26 19.19 -27.04
N GLY A 14 -5.31 19.90 -27.49
CA GLY A 14 -6.59 19.29 -27.80
C GLY A 14 -6.48 18.16 -28.83
N SER A 15 -5.75 18.37 -29.93
CA SER A 15 -5.53 17.36 -30.97
C SER A 15 -4.84 16.10 -30.44
N VAL A 16 -3.86 16.23 -29.53
CA VAL A 16 -3.21 15.07 -28.90
C VAL A 16 -4.16 14.34 -27.94
N ILE A 17 -4.89 15.09 -27.10
CA ILE A 17 -5.85 14.53 -26.13
C ILE A 17 -6.95 13.72 -26.82
N TYR A 18 -7.47 14.20 -27.95
CA TYR A 18 -8.51 13.51 -28.73
C TYR A 18 -7.95 12.53 -29.76
N GLY A 19 -6.64 12.28 -29.79
CA GLY A 19 -6.02 11.30 -30.71
C GLY A 19 -5.98 11.72 -32.18
N LYS A 20 -6.23 12.99 -32.51
CA LYS A 20 -6.15 13.52 -33.88
C LYS A 20 -4.71 13.70 -34.35
N GLN A 21 -3.78 13.85 -33.42
CA GLN A 21 -2.36 14.00 -33.72
C GLN A 21 -1.52 13.15 -32.76
N GLU A 22 -0.59 12.36 -33.31
CA GLU A 22 0.34 11.56 -32.52
C GLU A 22 1.65 12.31 -32.26
N VAL A 23 2.26 12.02 -31.10
CA VAL A 23 3.60 12.52 -30.75
C VAL A 23 4.63 11.45 -31.11
N GLN A 24 5.26 11.62 -32.28
CA GLN A 24 6.17 10.62 -32.87
C GLN A 24 7.66 11.00 -32.81
N ASP A 25 7.97 12.27 -32.50
CA ASP A 25 9.35 12.76 -32.50
C ASP A 25 9.60 13.77 -31.38
N THR A 26 10.88 14.13 -31.22
CA THR A 26 11.34 15.08 -30.19
C THR A 26 10.69 16.45 -30.33
N ASN A 27 10.48 16.97 -31.55
CA ASN A 27 9.94 18.31 -31.75
C ASN A 27 8.43 18.38 -31.44
N ASN A 28 7.69 17.34 -31.82
CA ASN A 28 6.30 17.15 -31.43
C ASN A 28 6.17 17.08 -29.91
N PHE A 29 7.06 16.34 -29.25
CA PHE A 29 7.04 16.24 -27.79
C PHE A 29 7.38 17.58 -27.11
N LYS A 30 8.36 18.36 -27.62
CA LYS A 30 8.63 19.72 -27.13
C LYS A 30 7.38 20.60 -27.19
N ARG A 31 6.68 20.60 -28.33
CA ARG A 31 5.42 21.35 -28.50
C ARG A 31 4.34 20.87 -27.54
N PHE A 32 4.27 19.56 -27.28
CA PHE A 32 3.33 19.00 -26.33
C PHE A 32 3.62 19.47 -24.89
N VAL A 33 4.88 19.44 -24.46
CA VAL A 33 5.29 19.96 -23.15
C VAL A 33 5.02 21.46 -23.04
N GLU A 34 5.37 22.26 -24.06
CA GLU A 34 5.03 23.69 -24.08
C GLU A 34 3.52 23.94 -23.97
N ALA A 35 2.71 23.10 -24.62
CA ALA A 35 1.26 23.24 -24.56
C ALA A 35 0.67 22.86 -23.19
N ILE A 36 1.31 21.93 -22.47
CA ILE A 36 0.99 21.59 -21.08
C ILE A 36 1.34 22.75 -20.15
N LEU A 37 2.55 23.29 -20.26
CA LEU A 37 3.09 24.32 -19.36
C LEU A 37 2.35 25.67 -19.42
N VAL A 38 1.55 25.89 -20.47
CA VAL A 38 0.78 27.12 -20.70
C VAL A 38 -0.63 27.04 -20.10
N GLN A 39 -1.11 25.86 -19.71
CA GLN A 39 -2.46 25.75 -19.13
C GLN A 39 -2.50 26.38 -17.74
N GLU A 40 -3.59 27.08 -17.43
CA GLU A 40 -3.73 27.83 -16.18
C GLU A 40 -4.09 26.96 -14.98
N ASP A 41 -4.82 25.86 -15.21
CA ASP A 41 -5.30 24.96 -14.17
C ASP A 41 -4.57 23.59 -14.27
N PRO A 42 -3.59 23.32 -13.37
CA PRO A 42 -2.89 22.05 -13.32
C PRO A 42 -3.80 20.86 -13.02
N CYS A 43 -4.88 21.06 -12.26
CA CYS A 43 -5.78 19.99 -11.88
C CYS A 43 -6.58 19.50 -13.08
N ILE A 44 -7.29 20.42 -13.76
CA ILE A 44 -8.07 20.08 -14.96
C ILE A 44 -7.17 19.48 -16.04
N LEU A 45 -5.94 19.99 -16.20
CA LEU A 45 -4.98 19.41 -17.14
C LEU A 45 -4.67 17.95 -16.81
N VAL A 46 -4.33 17.65 -15.55
CA VAL A 46 -3.97 16.30 -15.12
C VAL A 46 -5.14 15.34 -15.34
N GLU A 47 -6.38 15.74 -15.00
CA GLU A 47 -7.57 14.93 -15.25
C GLU A 47 -7.76 14.62 -16.75
N ARG A 48 -7.56 15.63 -17.61
CA ARG A 48 -7.67 15.46 -19.08
C ARG A 48 -6.59 14.54 -19.65
N ILE A 49 -5.36 14.63 -19.14
CA ILE A 49 -4.26 13.75 -19.56
C ILE A 49 -4.56 12.31 -19.16
N ILE A 50 -4.94 12.08 -17.91
CA ILE A 50 -5.22 10.73 -17.37
C ILE A 50 -6.42 10.08 -18.05
N SER A 51 -7.43 10.88 -18.38
CA SER A 51 -8.61 10.41 -19.11
C SER A 51 -8.32 10.05 -20.58
N SER A 52 -7.14 10.40 -21.11
CA SER A 52 -6.77 10.16 -22.51
C SER A 52 -5.63 9.16 -22.66
N GLN A 53 -5.94 7.98 -23.21
CA GLN A 53 -4.92 6.97 -23.57
C GLN A 53 -3.89 7.50 -24.57
N HIS A 54 -4.30 8.41 -25.47
CA HIS A 54 -3.39 9.02 -26.44
C HIS A 54 -2.39 9.96 -25.77
N ALA A 55 -2.83 10.78 -24.80
CA ALA A 55 -1.94 11.65 -24.05
C ALA A 55 -0.99 10.86 -23.13
N LEU A 56 -1.47 9.79 -22.49
CA LEU A 56 -0.61 8.90 -21.70
C LEU A 56 0.45 8.21 -22.56
N LYS A 57 0.07 7.72 -23.76
CA LYS A 57 1.03 7.17 -24.74
C LYS A 57 2.02 8.23 -25.22
N ALA A 58 1.54 9.45 -25.47
CA ALA A 58 2.38 10.58 -25.87
C ALA A 58 3.39 10.97 -24.78
N LEU A 59 3.01 10.98 -23.50
CA LEU A 59 3.95 11.19 -22.39
C LEU A 59 4.94 10.03 -22.28
N ARG A 60 4.43 8.80 -22.25
CA ARG A 60 5.24 7.58 -22.11
C ARG A 60 6.35 7.52 -23.15
N ASN A 61 6.01 7.69 -24.43
CA ASN A 61 7.01 7.63 -25.49
C ASN A 61 7.78 8.96 -25.58
N GLY A 62 7.06 10.07 -25.43
CA GLY A 62 7.52 11.46 -25.50
C GLY A 62 8.79 11.72 -24.71
N VAL A 63 8.74 11.46 -23.41
CA VAL A 63 9.82 11.74 -22.45
C VAL A 63 11.12 10.97 -22.75
N ARG A 64 11.09 9.98 -23.64
CA ARG A 64 12.22 9.11 -23.99
C ARG A 64 12.81 9.38 -25.37
N HIS A 65 12.19 10.24 -26.18
CA HIS A 65 12.77 10.60 -27.49
C HIS A 65 14.13 11.29 -27.35
N ASN A 66 14.37 11.97 -26.22
CA ASN A 66 15.63 12.63 -25.94
C ASN A 66 15.92 12.63 -24.44
N ILE A 67 16.98 11.92 -24.05
CA ILE A 67 17.44 11.77 -22.67
C ILE A 67 18.71 12.59 -22.39
N THR A 68 19.08 13.51 -23.27
CA THR A 68 20.25 14.37 -23.07
C THR A 68 20.03 15.35 -21.91
N PRO A 69 21.08 15.72 -21.16
CA PRO A 69 20.94 16.66 -20.05
C PRO A 69 20.30 18.00 -20.44
N ALA A 70 20.63 18.53 -21.63
CA ALA A 70 20.04 19.76 -22.14
C ALA A 70 18.51 19.64 -22.33
N PHE A 71 18.05 18.49 -22.83
CA PHE A 71 16.61 18.24 -22.98
C PHE A 71 15.92 18.07 -21.63
N ILE A 72 16.56 17.34 -20.71
CA ILE A 72 16.07 17.12 -19.35
C ILE A 72 15.89 18.46 -18.63
N ASN A 73 16.90 19.33 -18.63
CA ASN A 73 16.81 20.65 -18.02
C ASN A 73 15.69 21.49 -18.64
N GLN A 74 15.62 21.52 -19.98
CA GLN A 74 14.75 22.47 -20.66
C GLN A 74 13.27 22.06 -20.67
N TYR A 75 12.96 20.76 -20.74
CA TYR A 75 11.60 20.26 -20.95
C TYR A 75 11.14 19.30 -19.85
N THR A 76 11.87 18.22 -19.60
CA THR A 76 11.45 17.17 -18.66
C THR A 76 11.32 17.69 -17.24
N ALA A 77 12.33 18.42 -16.75
CA ALA A 77 12.32 19.03 -15.43
C ALA A 77 11.16 20.01 -15.24
N LYS A 78 10.85 20.84 -16.26
CA LYS A 78 9.75 21.79 -16.20
C LYS A 78 8.39 21.10 -16.16
N LEU A 79 8.22 20.03 -16.92
CA LEU A 79 7.02 19.20 -16.86
C LEU A 79 6.83 18.62 -15.44
N ILE A 80 7.90 18.09 -14.83
CA ILE A 80 7.86 17.53 -13.47
C ILE A 80 7.52 18.60 -12.44
N LEU A 81 8.15 19.77 -12.53
CA LEU A 81 7.85 20.89 -11.63
C LEU A 81 6.42 21.42 -11.79
N TYR A 82 5.85 21.32 -13.00
CA TYR A 82 4.43 21.63 -13.20
C TYR A 82 3.53 20.65 -12.44
N LEU A 83 3.89 19.36 -12.40
CA LEU A 83 3.15 18.33 -11.63
C LEU A 83 3.31 18.47 -10.11
N LYS A 84 4.34 19.18 -9.64
CA LYS A 84 4.60 19.43 -8.22
C LYS A 84 3.52 20.28 -7.52
N HIS A 85 2.60 20.89 -8.27
CA HIS A 85 1.56 21.75 -7.72
C HIS A 85 0.76 21.05 -6.61
N ARG A 86 0.55 21.73 -5.47
CA ARG A 86 -0.06 21.12 -4.26
C ARG A 86 -1.42 20.50 -4.53
N GLU A 87 -2.22 21.14 -5.36
CA GLU A 87 -3.58 20.69 -5.68
C GLU A 87 -3.57 19.40 -6.52
N VAL A 88 -2.58 19.22 -7.40
CA VAL A 88 -2.42 17.99 -8.20
C VAL A 88 -2.20 16.78 -7.29
N LYS A 89 -1.44 16.96 -6.20
CA LYS A 89 -1.21 15.91 -5.21
C LYS A 89 -2.49 15.51 -4.44
N LEU A 90 -3.45 16.43 -4.31
CA LEU A 90 -4.70 16.17 -3.60
C LEU A 90 -5.76 15.48 -4.49
N LEU A 91 -5.61 15.53 -5.82
CA LEU A 91 -6.55 14.90 -6.75
C LEU A 91 -6.61 13.39 -6.55
N CYS A 92 -7.83 12.87 -6.39
CA CYS A 92 -8.12 11.45 -6.22
C CYS A 92 -7.18 10.76 -5.20
N ASN A 93 -6.92 11.42 -4.07
CA ASN A 93 -6.00 10.97 -3.02
C ASN A 93 -4.56 10.68 -3.53
N GLY A 94 -4.10 11.42 -4.54
CA GLY A 94 -2.75 11.30 -5.10
C GLY A 94 -2.60 10.24 -6.20
N SER A 95 -3.63 9.42 -6.46
CA SER A 95 -3.55 8.34 -7.46
C SER A 95 -3.24 8.84 -8.87
N PHE A 96 -3.70 10.04 -9.22
CA PHE A 96 -3.45 10.66 -10.52
C PHE A 96 -1.98 11.07 -10.69
N LEU A 97 -1.42 11.68 -9.66
CA LEU A 97 0.00 12.04 -9.63
C LEU A 97 0.88 10.78 -9.70
N GLU A 98 0.55 9.75 -8.91
CA GLU A 98 1.26 8.47 -8.90
C GLU A 98 1.31 7.86 -10.31
N GLN A 99 0.18 7.80 -11.02
CA GLN A 99 0.13 7.25 -12.37
C GLN A 99 1.04 8.01 -13.36
N LEU A 100 1.09 9.35 -13.27
CA LEU A 100 1.96 10.17 -14.12
C LEU A 100 3.44 10.00 -13.77
N LEU A 101 3.78 9.97 -12.48
CA LEU A 101 5.13 9.70 -12.02
C LEU A 101 5.62 8.32 -12.46
N MET A 102 4.75 7.30 -12.41
CA MET A 102 5.07 5.97 -12.93
C MET A 102 5.37 5.95 -14.43
N ILE A 103 4.71 6.80 -15.23
CA ILE A 103 5.03 6.96 -16.65
C ILE A 103 6.42 7.57 -16.85
N ILE A 104 6.84 8.49 -15.98
CA ILE A 104 8.16 9.11 -16.04
C ILE A 104 9.25 8.11 -15.58
N LEU A 105 8.95 7.33 -14.54
CA LEU A 105 9.85 6.35 -13.97
C LEU A 105 10.08 5.14 -14.89
N GLU A 106 9.01 4.58 -15.45
CA GLU A 106 9.06 3.28 -16.14
C GLU A 106 8.76 3.36 -17.66
N PRO A 107 9.67 2.85 -18.53
CA PRO A 107 10.94 2.20 -18.20
C PRO A 107 12.02 3.15 -17.67
N ARG A 108 12.92 2.59 -16.84
CA ARG A 108 14.03 3.27 -16.13
C ARG A 108 15.03 4.05 -16.99
N THR A 109 14.91 4.03 -18.32
CA THR A 109 15.83 4.72 -19.25
C THR A 109 15.96 6.21 -18.97
N LEU A 110 14.83 6.91 -18.80
CA LEU A 110 14.84 8.35 -18.50
C LEU A 110 15.34 8.61 -17.07
N TRP A 111 14.84 7.83 -16.11
CA TRP A 111 15.25 7.92 -14.71
C TRP A 111 16.76 7.81 -14.55
N ASN A 112 17.36 6.75 -15.10
CA ASN A 112 18.80 6.51 -15.05
C ASN A 112 19.58 7.68 -15.66
N SER A 113 19.12 8.20 -16.82
CA SER A 113 19.73 9.36 -17.47
C SER A 113 19.65 10.63 -16.60
N PHE A 114 18.54 10.80 -15.86
CA PHE A 114 18.36 11.91 -14.92
C PHE A 114 19.32 11.81 -13.73
N VAL A 115 19.44 10.62 -13.13
CA VAL A 115 20.39 10.34 -12.04
C VAL A 115 21.84 10.48 -12.50
N GLU A 116 22.19 9.98 -13.68
CA GLU A 116 23.52 10.14 -14.28
C GLU A 116 23.85 11.61 -14.57
N ALA A 117 22.89 12.38 -15.09
CA ALA A 117 23.07 13.82 -15.32
C ALA A 117 23.30 14.57 -14.00
N PHE A 118 22.64 14.17 -12.91
CA PHE A 118 22.89 14.71 -11.57
C PHE A 118 24.33 14.43 -11.13
N ARG A 119 24.77 13.17 -11.20
CA ARG A 119 26.15 12.76 -10.84
C ARG A 119 27.20 13.47 -11.68
N GLY A 120 26.91 13.68 -12.96
CA GLY A 120 27.78 14.40 -13.89
C GLY A 120 27.76 15.91 -13.75
N ARG A 121 27.02 16.49 -12.78
CA ARG A 121 26.84 17.94 -12.60
C ARG A 121 26.31 18.66 -13.85
N LYS A 122 25.46 17.97 -14.62
CA LYS A 122 24.87 18.50 -15.86
C LYS A 122 23.44 19.01 -15.68
N LEU A 123 22.90 18.91 -14.47
CA LEU A 123 21.58 19.42 -14.13
C LEU A 123 21.66 20.86 -13.63
N GLU A 124 20.71 21.67 -14.07
CA GLU A 124 20.46 23.01 -13.53
C GLU A 124 19.67 22.91 -12.21
N ASP A 125 19.68 23.98 -11.41
CA ASP A 125 19.09 24.00 -10.07
C ASP A 125 17.62 23.55 -10.04
N HIS A 126 16.79 24.02 -10.98
CA HIS A 126 15.38 23.61 -11.06
C HIS A 126 15.23 22.13 -11.45
N ALA A 127 16.15 21.60 -12.26
CA ALA A 127 16.16 20.18 -12.62
C ALA A 127 16.62 19.30 -11.45
N ILE A 128 17.52 19.80 -10.60
CA ILE A 128 17.85 19.15 -9.33
C ILE A 128 16.63 19.13 -8.40
N VAL A 129 15.90 20.25 -8.28
CA VAL A 129 14.64 20.30 -7.51
C VAL A 129 13.63 19.29 -8.04
N ALA A 130 13.47 19.20 -9.37
CA ALA A 130 12.57 18.25 -10.02
C ALA A 130 12.92 16.79 -9.67
N LEU A 131 14.20 16.42 -9.79
CA LEU A 131 14.69 15.09 -9.43
C LEU A 131 14.48 14.79 -7.94
N CYS A 132 14.89 15.71 -7.05
CA CYS A 132 14.78 15.51 -5.61
C CYS A 132 13.32 15.40 -5.16
N TRP A 133 12.43 16.20 -5.74
CA TRP A 133 11.00 16.09 -5.48
C TRP A 133 10.46 14.72 -5.91
N MET A 134 10.76 14.24 -7.12
CA MET A 134 10.34 12.90 -7.55
C MET A 134 10.87 11.80 -6.65
N ILE A 135 12.16 11.84 -6.27
CA ILE A 135 12.74 10.89 -5.31
C ILE A 135 11.92 10.89 -4.02
N SER A 136 11.58 12.07 -3.49
CA SER A 136 10.79 12.17 -2.26
C SER A 136 9.38 11.62 -2.40
N GLU A 137 8.73 11.80 -3.55
CA GLU A 137 7.39 11.24 -3.80
C GLU A 137 7.44 9.71 -3.94
N PHE A 138 8.41 9.17 -4.68
CA PHE A 138 8.58 7.71 -4.80
C PHE A 138 8.96 7.05 -3.47
N LEU A 139 9.81 7.69 -2.66
CA LEU A 139 10.11 7.21 -1.32
C LEU A 139 8.92 7.36 -0.36
N ALA A 140 7.95 8.23 -0.63
CA ALA A 140 6.74 8.31 0.17
C ALA A 140 5.68 7.26 -0.22
N LEU A 141 5.86 6.54 -1.34
CA LEU A 141 4.93 5.50 -1.74
C LEU A 141 4.99 4.27 -0.79
N PRO A 142 3.84 3.62 -0.53
CA PRO A 142 3.78 2.33 0.14
C PRO A 142 4.56 1.26 -0.64
N SER A 143 5.09 0.26 0.07
CA SER A 143 5.81 -0.87 -0.55
C SER A 143 4.94 -1.67 -1.54
N SER A 144 3.61 -1.61 -1.39
CA SER A 144 2.64 -2.24 -2.29
C SER A 144 2.63 -1.65 -3.71
N SER A 145 3.17 -0.45 -3.91
CA SER A 145 3.32 0.17 -5.23
C SER A 145 4.33 -0.54 -6.13
N GLY A 146 5.22 -1.38 -5.58
CA GLY A 146 6.27 -2.07 -6.31
C GLY A 146 7.40 -1.17 -6.81
N VAL A 147 7.42 0.10 -6.40
CA VAL A 147 8.45 1.08 -6.76
C VAL A 147 9.61 1.02 -5.78
N ASP A 148 10.80 0.66 -6.26
CA ASP A 148 12.04 0.81 -5.48
C ASP A 148 12.98 1.82 -6.15
N VAL A 149 13.32 2.87 -5.41
CA VAL A 149 14.33 3.89 -5.77
C VAL A 149 15.33 4.11 -4.63
N ARG A 150 15.36 3.21 -3.62
CA ARG A 150 16.16 3.40 -2.40
C ARG A 150 17.66 3.49 -2.71
N SER A 151 18.16 2.61 -3.56
CA SER A 151 19.57 2.63 -3.99
C SER A 151 19.95 3.94 -4.67
N ASP A 152 19.10 4.41 -5.60
CA ASP A 152 19.32 5.66 -6.33
C ASP A 152 19.25 6.88 -5.42
N ALA A 153 18.28 6.90 -4.51
CA ALA A 153 18.15 7.96 -3.51
C ALA A 153 19.35 8.00 -2.56
N GLN A 154 19.84 6.83 -2.11
CA GLN A 154 21.05 6.73 -1.28
C GLN A 154 22.27 7.25 -2.04
N LEU A 155 22.42 6.90 -3.33
CA LEU A 155 23.48 7.42 -4.18
C LEU A 155 23.42 8.95 -4.28
N VAL A 156 22.25 9.51 -4.55
CA VAL A 156 22.02 10.96 -4.68
C VAL A 156 22.29 11.70 -3.36
N ILE A 157 21.92 11.14 -2.21
CA ILE A 157 22.19 11.75 -0.90
C ILE A 157 23.66 11.63 -0.49
N SER A 158 24.30 10.48 -0.76
CA SER A 158 25.70 10.23 -0.41
C SER A 158 26.69 11.17 -1.08
N ASP A 159 26.31 11.77 -2.22
CA ASP A 159 27.06 12.80 -2.91
C ASP A 159 27.25 14.10 -2.08
N GLY A 160 26.41 14.33 -1.06
CA GLY A 160 26.51 15.44 -0.12
C GLY A 160 26.08 16.80 -0.65
N SER A 161 26.08 17.01 -1.97
CA SER A 161 25.76 18.30 -2.59
C SER A 161 24.37 18.84 -2.25
N LEU A 162 23.40 17.95 -2.02
CA LEU A 162 22.04 18.34 -1.63
C LEU A 162 22.02 18.95 -0.23
N LEU A 163 22.70 18.31 0.73
CA LEU A 163 22.74 18.74 2.14
C LEU A 163 23.61 19.99 2.34
N SER A 164 24.57 20.23 1.44
CA SER A 164 25.40 21.45 1.45
C SER A 164 24.90 22.54 0.49
N SER A 165 23.75 22.35 -0.16
CA SER A 165 23.25 23.28 -1.18
C SER A 165 22.89 24.63 -0.57
N ARG A 166 23.26 25.72 -1.27
CA ARG A 166 22.85 27.09 -0.90
C ARG A 166 21.39 27.37 -1.26
N LEU A 167 20.82 26.58 -2.17
CA LEU A 167 19.41 26.72 -2.54
C LEU A 167 18.55 26.02 -1.48
N VAL A 168 17.81 26.82 -0.72
CA VAL A 168 16.99 26.38 0.43
C VAL A 168 16.06 25.23 0.04
N GLU A 169 15.45 25.29 -1.14
CA GLU A 169 14.54 24.24 -1.60
C GLU A 169 15.25 22.89 -1.81
N VAL A 170 16.43 22.89 -2.44
CA VAL A 170 17.25 21.69 -2.64
C VAL A 170 17.74 21.14 -1.31
N HIS A 171 18.18 22.02 -0.42
CA HIS A 171 18.59 21.66 0.94
C HIS A 171 17.45 20.97 1.70
N ASN A 172 16.25 21.55 1.71
CA ASN A 172 15.08 20.99 2.39
C ASN A 172 14.65 19.65 1.79
N LEU A 173 14.67 19.51 0.46
CA LEU A 173 14.40 18.25 -0.21
C LEU A 173 15.47 17.20 0.12
N GLY A 174 16.75 17.58 0.22
CA GLY A 174 17.83 16.70 0.65
C GLY A 174 17.59 16.13 2.04
N HIS A 175 17.25 16.98 3.02
CA HIS A 175 16.87 16.52 4.36
C HIS A 175 15.62 15.64 4.35
N LYS A 176 14.62 15.98 3.53
CA LYS A 176 13.41 15.14 3.38
C LYS A 176 13.74 13.75 2.83
N ILE A 177 14.55 13.64 1.79
CA ILE A 177 14.95 12.35 1.21
C ILE A 177 15.73 11.54 2.25
N LYS A 178 16.66 12.18 2.95
CA LYS A 178 17.42 11.54 4.04
C LYS A 178 16.48 10.99 5.12
N TYR A 179 15.52 11.79 5.56
CA TYR A 179 14.48 11.37 6.51
C TYR A 179 13.71 10.14 6.01
N LEU A 180 13.20 10.18 4.77
CA LEU A 180 12.42 9.08 4.20
C LEU A 180 13.23 7.79 4.06
N LEU A 181 14.53 7.91 3.73
CA LEU A 181 15.44 6.77 3.71
C LEU A 181 15.62 6.18 5.12
N GLU A 182 15.91 7.01 6.12
CA GLU A 182 16.04 6.56 7.51
C GLU A 182 14.76 5.88 8.03
N MET A 183 13.59 6.41 7.69
CA MET A 183 12.29 5.82 8.06
C MET A 183 12.02 4.46 7.41
N LYS A 184 12.55 4.22 6.20
CA LYS A 184 12.46 2.93 5.50
C LYS A 184 13.60 1.96 5.86
N SER A 185 14.73 2.46 6.33
CA SER A 185 15.93 1.67 6.68
C SER A 185 16.00 1.27 8.16
N SER A 186 15.01 1.64 8.98
CA SER A 186 14.99 1.43 10.44
C SER A 186 15.11 -0.02 10.91
N ALA A 187 15.06 -0.98 9.99
CA ALA A 187 15.32 -2.39 10.23
C ALA A 187 16.80 -2.70 10.57
N GLU A 188 17.75 -1.93 10.04
CA GLU A 188 19.17 -2.34 10.00
C GLU A 188 20.05 -1.73 11.12
N THR A 189 19.63 -0.63 11.75
CA THR A 189 20.61 0.26 12.42
C THR A 189 20.69 0.18 13.95
N ILE A 190 20.12 -0.83 14.63
CA ILE A 190 20.20 -0.92 16.10
C ILE A 190 20.70 -2.32 16.50
N THR A 191 21.99 -2.54 16.28
CA THR A 191 22.76 -3.78 16.51
C THR A 191 23.24 -3.96 17.95
N ALA A 192 22.45 -3.56 18.95
CA ALA A 192 22.86 -3.60 20.36
C ALA A 192 21.99 -4.50 21.26
N SER A 193 21.24 -5.46 20.70
CA SER A 193 20.52 -6.47 21.48
C SER A 193 20.76 -7.88 20.95
N GLU A 194 20.86 -8.85 21.87
CA GLU A 194 20.99 -10.29 21.56
C GLU A 194 19.82 -10.83 20.72
N ASN A 195 18.65 -10.19 20.77
CA ASN A 195 17.50 -10.49 19.93
C ASN A 195 17.49 -9.56 18.71
N THR A 196 17.81 -10.09 17.54
CA THR A 196 17.70 -9.38 16.26
C THR A 196 16.32 -9.62 15.62
N ALA A 197 15.84 -8.63 14.86
CA ALA A 197 14.66 -8.82 14.03
C ALA A 197 15.01 -9.71 12.82
N GLY A 198 14.16 -10.69 12.51
CA GLY A 198 14.30 -11.55 11.34
C GLY A 198 14.91 -12.93 11.61
N GLY A 199 14.58 -13.89 10.74
CA GLY A 199 15.25 -15.20 10.66
C GLY A 199 14.61 -16.37 11.43
N ARG A 200 13.51 -16.16 12.16
CA ARG A 200 12.87 -17.21 12.98
C ARG A 200 11.82 -18.05 12.25
N HIS A 201 11.25 -17.50 11.19
CA HIS A 201 10.28 -18.15 10.30
C HIS A 201 10.23 -17.41 8.96
N ASP A 202 9.56 -17.99 7.97
CA ASP A 202 9.40 -17.42 6.61
C ASP A 202 8.79 -16.01 6.56
N ASN A 203 8.02 -15.62 7.58
CA ASN A 203 7.37 -14.32 7.70
C ASN A 203 8.05 -13.38 8.72
N ASP A 204 9.29 -13.68 9.12
CA ASP A 204 10.05 -12.87 10.04
C ASP A 204 11.11 -12.04 9.31
N PHE A 205 10.75 -10.80 9.00
CA PHE A 205 11.64 -9.85 8.33
C PHE A 205 12.15 -8.79 9.30
N ALA A 206 13.37 -8.30 9.04
CA ALA A 206 13.93 -7.17 9.77
C ALA A 206 13.08 -5.90 9.54
N ASP A 207 12.70 -5.63 8.29
CA ASP A 207 11.73 -4.59 7.94
C ASP A 207 10.30 -5.11 8.15
N PHE A 208 9.62 -4.54 9.15
CA PHE A 208 8.23 -4.90 9.46
C PHE A 208 7.26 -4.60 8.31
N ARG A 209 7.66 -3.72 7.38
CA ARG A 209 6.87 -3.41 6.19
C ARG A 209 6.79 -4.56 5.20
N SER A 210 7.67 -5.56 5.34
CA SER A 210 7.66 -6.79 4.55
C SER A 210 6.91 -7.94 5.24
N ILE A 211 6.52 -7.80 6.50
CA ILE A 211 5.83 -8.86 7.25
C ILE A 211 4.37 -8.96 6.80
N ALA A 212 3.93 -10.14 6.37
CA ALA A 212 2.53 -10.38 6.06
C ALA A 212 1.69 -10.28 7.34
N ILE A 213 0.58 -9.54 7.28
CA ILE A 213 -0.32 -9.34 8.44
C ILE A 213 -0.86 -10.68 8.93
N LEU A 214 -1.45 -11.47 8.03
CA LEU A 214 -1.89 -12.83 8.35
C LEU A 214 -0.66 -13.75 8.46
N PRO A 215 -0.64 -14.68 9.43
CA PRO A 215 0.52 -15.52 9.64
C PRO A 215 0.65 -16.60 8.55
N THR A 216 1.84 -17.15 8.44
CA THR A 216 2.11 -18.34 7.62
C THR A 216 1.97 -19.61 8.47
N ALA A 217 2.03 -20.77 7.82
CA ALA A 217 2.06 -22.05 8.53
C ALA A 217 3.32 -22.19 9.40
N ASP A 218 4.47 -21.74 8.88
CA ASP A 218 5.76 -21.78 9.57
C ASP A 218 5.75 -20.89 10.81
N GLU A 219 5.21 -19.68 10.70
CA GLU A 219 5.05 -18.75 11.83
C GLU A 219 4.11 -19.29 12.92
N MET A 220 3.00 -19.94 12.54
CA MET A 220 2.07 -20.53 13.49
C MET A 220 2.67 -21.74 14.23
N GLY A 221 3.63 -22.43 13.61
CA GLY A 221 4.38 -23.53 14.21
C GLY A 221 5.63 -23.10 14.99
N CYS A 222 6.09 -21.86 14.81
CA CYS A 222 7.27 -21.34 15.48
C CYS A 222 7.02 -21.19 16.99
N THR A 223 7.96 -21.71 17.79
CA THR A 223 7.92 -21.63 19.26
C THR A 223 8.90 -20.60 19.83
N GLU A 224 9.69 -19.97 18.96
CA GLU A 224 10.63 -18.92 19.36
C GLU A 224 9.89 -17.68 19.86
N LYS A 225 10.56 -16.93 20.73
CA LYS A 225 9.98 -15.71 21.30
C LYS A 225 9.77 -14.66 20.19
N PRO A 226 8.56 -14.08 20.07
CA PRO A 226 8.32 -12.97 19.14
C PRO A 226 9.22 -11.77 19.44
N PHE A 227 9.52 -10.99 18.41
CA PHE A 227 10.41 -9.83 18.53
C PHE A 227 9.55 -8.60 18.64
N TYR A 228 9.77 -7.87 19.72
CA TYR A 228 9.27 -6.53 19.96
C TYR A 228 10.27 -5.88 20.91
N ARG A 229 10.38 -4.56 20.85
CA ARG A 229 11.31 -3.78 21.66
C ARG A 229 10.65 -3.32 22.95
N GLN A 230 11.46 -3.22 24.00
CA GLN A 230 11.03 -2.58 25.24
C GLN A 230 10.84 -1.08 25.01
N VAL A 231 9.96 -0.47 25.79
CA VAL A 231 9.64 0.97 25.67
C VAL A 231 10.89 1.81 25.92
N GLU A 232 11.74 1.40 26.86
CA GLU A 232 13.00 2.04 27.20
C GLU A 232 13.97 2.03 26.02
N THR A 233 14.09 0.89 25.33
CA THR A 233 14.94 0.75 24.14
C THR A 233 14.49 1.69 23.03
N VAL A 234 13.18 1.81 22.80
CA VAL A 234 12.63 2.74 21.80
C VAL A 234 12.88 4.19 22.21
N ALA A 235 12.69 4.54 23.49
CA ALA A 235 12.90 5.89 24.00
C ALA A 235 14.37 6.36 23.89
N GLN A 236 15.33 5.44 24.00
CA GLN A 236 16.76 5.73 23.86
C GLN A 236 17.19 6.05 22.42
N LEU A 237 16.38 5.69 21.42
CA LEU A 237 16.68 6.02 20.02
C LEU A 237 16.65 7.53 19.79
N SER A 238 17.51 8.00 18.88
CA SER A 238 17.63 9.41 18.53
C SER A 238 16.83 9.77 17.28
N GLY A 239 16.20 10.95 17.29
CA GLY A 239 15.62 11.56 16.09
C GLY A 239 14.62 10.63 15.37
N HIS A 240 14.81 10.46 14.07
CA HIS A 240 13.90 9.71 13.21
C HIS A 240 13.91 8.20 13.47
N GLN A 241 15.02 7.66 13.97
CA GLN A 241 15.10 6.26 14.37
C GLN A 241 14.12 5.93 15.50
N ARG A 242 13.86 6.89 16.40
CA ARG A 242 12.84 6.73 17.46
C ARG A 242 11.45 6.55 16.89
N ILE A 243 11.09 7.37 15.90
CA ILE A 243 9.78 7.32 15.25
C ILE A 243 9.62 5.99 14.54
N ALA A 244 10.58 5.63 13.69
CA ALA A 244 10.54 4.40 12.93
C ALA A 244 10.52 3.16 13.83
N GLY A 245 11.36 3.15 14.88
CA GLY A 245 11.38 2.11 15.90
C GLY A 245 10.07 2.02 16.70
N HIS A 246 9.41 3.15 16.94
CA HIS A 246 8.10 3.17 17.60
C HIS A 246 7.02 2.55 16.70
N ILE A 247 6.90 2.94 15.43
CA ILE A 247 5.91 2.37 14.50
C ILE A 247 6.15 0.87 14.34
N ASP A 248 7.39 0.45 14.12
CA ASP A 248 7.78 -0.96 14.04
C ASP A 248 7.31 -1.72 15.30
N ASN A 249 7.59 -1.16 16.48
CA ASN A 249 7.18 -1.80 17.72
C ASN A 249 5.65 -1.87 17.88
N GLN A 250 4.91 -0.82 17.54
CA GLN A 250 3.44 -0.81 17.58
C GLN A 250 2.84 -1.85 16.63
N PHE A 251 3.38 -1.95 15.42
CA PHE A 251 2.96 -2.97 14.45
C PHE A 251 3.18 -4.37 15.01
N ARG A 252 4.39 -4.68 15.51
CA ARG A 252 4.73 -6.01 16.03
C ARG A 252 3.92 -6.37 17.26
N LEU A 253 3.70 -5.44 18.19
CA LEU A 253 2.88 -5.65 19.38
C LEU A 253 1.42 -5.92 19.03
N LEU A 254 0.81 -5.07 18.20
CA LEU A 254 -0.59 -5.22 17.79
C LEU A 254 -0.80 -6.50 16.98
N ARG A 255 0.17 -6.86 16.14
CA ARG A 255 0.14 -8.09 15.36
C ARG A 255 0.28 -9.31 16.27
N GLU A 256 1.17 -9.28 17.26
CA GLU A 256 1.32 -10.40 18.20
C GLU A 256 0.05 -10.62 19.04
N ASP A 257 -0.64 -9.55 19.45
CA ASP A 257 -1.96 -9.66 20.11
C ASP A 257 -2.98 -10.39 19.22
N MET A 258 -3.06 -10.00 17.95
CA MET A 258 -3.89 -10.68 16.95
C MET A 258 -3.49 -12.15 16.75
N LEU A 259 -2.18 -12.45 16.64
CA LEU A 259 -1.68 -13.81 16.46
C LEU A 259 -1.93 -14.68 17.69
N SER A 260 -1.82 -14.13 18.89
CA SER A 260 -2.14 -14.84 20.12
C SER A 260 -3.60 -15.31 20.12
N GLY A 261 -4.53 -14.45 19.70
CA GLY A 261 -5.94 -14.83 19.53
C GLY A 261 -6.12 -15.96 18.52
N LEU A 262 -5.45 -15.87 17.36
CA LEU A 262 -5.51 -16.92 16.33
C LEU A 262 -4.95 -18.26 16.80
N ARG A 263 -3.82 -18.25 17.53
CA ARG A 263 -3.22 -19.46 18.12
C ARG A 263 -4.16 -20.10 19.12
N ASP A 264 -4.82 -19.30 19.95
CA ASP A 264 -5.81 -19.77 20.91
C ASP A 264 -7.02 -20.41 20.22
N ASP A 265 -7.60 -19.76 19.21
CA ASP A 265 -8.72 -20.30 18.43
C ASP A 265 -8.36 -21.63 17.77
N PHE A 266 -7.16 -21.70 17.21
CA PHE A 266 -6.64 -22.91 16.57
C PHE A 266 -6.45 -24.06 17.57
N GLN A 267 -5.84 -23.79 18.73
CA GLN A 267 -5.66 -24.78 19.80
C GLN A 267 -6.99 -25.26 20.38
N ILE A 268 -7.96 -24.37 20.55
CA ILE A 268 -9.31 -24.73 21.01
C ILE A 268 -10.01 -25.64 20.00
N ALA A 269 -9.88 -25.34 18.70
CA ALA A 269 -10.47 -26.14 17.64
C ALA A 269 -9.83 -27.52 17.50
N GLN A 270 -8.50 -27.62 17.66
CA GLN A 270 -7.79 -28.90 17.73
C GLN A 270 -8.08 -29.68 19.03
N GLY A 271 -8.69 -29.03 20.03
CA GLY A 271 -8.99 -29.63 21.33
C GLY A 271 -7.78 -29.73 22.26
N THR A 272 -6.67 -29.07 21.94
CA THR A 272 -5.46 -29.01 22.79
C THR A 272 -5.63 -28.00 23.93
N LYS A 273 -6.47 -26.97 23.75
CA LYS A 273 -6.83 -25.99 24.78
C LYS A 273 -8.32 -26.06 25.12
N LYS A 274 -8.65 -25.93 26.41
CA LYS A 274 -10.04 -25.79 26.86
C LYS A 274 -10.53 -24.38 26.55
N GLY A 275 -11.67 -24.27 25.88
CA GLY A 275 -12.30 -23.00 25.54
C GLY A 275 -13.64 -23.20 24.87
N LYS A 276 -14.33 -22.10 24.57
CA LYS A 276 -15.54 -22.14 23.76
C LYS A 276 -15.11 -22.48 22.32
N ARG A 277 -15.49 -23.66 21.84
CA ARG A 277 -15.19 -24.05 20.45
C ARG A 277 -15.83 -23.06 19.48
N SER A 278 -15.08 -22.71 18.44
CA SER A 278 -15.63 -22.03 17.28
C SER A 278 -16.88 -22.76 16.78
N ALA A 279 -17.91 -21.99 16.44
CA ALA A 279 -19.23 -22.52 16.17
C ALA A 279 -19.34 -23.26 14.83
N LEU A 280 -18.39 -23.08 13.90
CA LEU A 280 -18.47 -23.67 12.56
C LEU A 280 -17.14 -24.28 12.11
N HIS A 281 -17.15 -25.60 11.95
CA HIS A 281 -16.10 -26.41 11.36
C HIS A 281 -16.69 -27.20 10.20
N LEU A 282 -16.15 -26.97 9.00
CA LEU A 282 -16.53 -27.66 7.77
C LEU A 282 -15.44 -28.66 7.43
N ALA A 283 -15.75 -29.95 7.52
CA ALA A 283 -14.73 -30.99 7.35
C ALA A 283 -14.86 -31.76 6.04
N GLY A 284 -13.71 -32.19 5.51
CA GLY A 284 -13.61 -32.95 4.26
C GLY A 284 -14.11 -32.15 3.07
N LEU A 285 -13.44 -31.03 2.81
CA LEU A 285 -13.76 -30.11 1.73
C LEU A 285 -13.36 -30.65 0.36
N SER A 286 -14.15 -30.30 -0.65
CA SER A 286 -13.85 -30.60 -2.05
C SER A 286 -14.21 -29.42 -2.94
N LEU A 287 -13.32 -29.09 -3.87
CA LEU A 287 -13.53 -28.01 -4.84
C LEU A 287 -14.68 -28.35 -5.79
N VAL A 288 -15.59 -27.41 -5.97
CA VAL A 288 -16.71 -27.53 -6.93
C VAL A 288 -16.60 -26.51 -8.04
N GLN A 289 -16.46 -25.23 -7.69
CA GLN A 289 -16.49 -24.14 -8.66
C GLN A 289 -15.60 -22.97 -8.23
N ILE A 290 -15.28 -22.12 -9.20
CA ILE A 290 -14.57 -20.85 -8.98
C ILE A 290 -15.39 -19.75 -9.66
N GLU A 291 -15.71 -18.69 -8.93
CA GLU A 291 -16.50 -17.56 -9.42
C GLU A 291 -15.70 -16.27 -9.31
N CYS A 292 -15.49 -15.60 -10.45
CA CYS A 292 -14.89 -14.25 -10.54
C CYS A 292 -15.91 -13.20 -11.04
N PHE A 293 -17.16 -13.61 -11.26
CA PHE A 293 -18.22 -12.76 -11.77
C PHE A 293 -19.49 -12.94 -10.95
N SER A 294 -20.16 -11.84 -10.66
CA SER A 294 -21.51 -11.84 -10.10
C SER A 294 -22.48 -11.30 -11.14
N VAL A 295 -23.59 -12.00 -11.35
CA VAL A 295 -24.72 -11.51 -12.15
C VAL A 295 -25.68 -10.75 -11.23
N LYS A 296 -25.72 -9.42 -11.35
CA LYS A 296 -26.74 -8.59 -10.68
C LYS A 296 -27.52 -7.82 -11.74
N ASN A 297 -28.85 -7.93 -11.72
CA ASN A 297 -29.76 -7.26 -12.66
C ASN A 297 -29.41 -7.51 -14.15
N GLY A 298 -29.04 -8.75 -14.49
CA GLY A 298 -28.69 -9.13 -15.88
C GLY A 298 -27.35 -8.58 -16.39
N ARG A 299 -26.59 -7.85 -15.56
CA ARG A 299 -25.23 -7.37 -15.89
C ARG A 299 -24.20 -8.18 -15.12
N GLN A 300 -23.23 -8.74 -15.84
CA GLN A 300 -22.05 -9.36 -15.24
C GLN A 300 -21.15 -8.27 -14.68
N ARG A 301 -20.81 -8.37 -13.39
CA ARG A 301 -19.81 -7.54 -12.74
C ARG A 301 -18.66 -8.43 -12.29
N ILE A 302 -17.44 -7.99 -12.55
CA ILE A 302 -16.24 -8.61 -12.00
C ILE A 302 -16.29 -8.48 -10.47
N GLN A 303 -16.02 -9.57 -9.77
CA GLN A 303 -15.95 -9.62 -8.31
C GLN A 303 -14.64 -10.31 -7.88
N PRO A 304 -14.21 -10.16 -6.62
CA PRO A 304 -13.08 -10.92 -6.09
C PRO A 304 -13.28 -12.42 -6.32
N CYS A 305 -12.20 -13.13 -6.68
CA CYS A 305 -12.24 -14.57 -6.90
C CYS A 305 -12.74 -15.30 -5.64
N THR A 306 -13.77 -16.12 -5.80
CA THR A 306 -14.33 -16.96 -4.75
C THR A 306 -14.30 -18.42 -5.16
N VAL A 307 -13.96 -19.28 -4.21
CA VAL A 307 -13.84 -20.72 -4.38
C VAL A 307 -15.02 -21.39 -3.71
N GLY A 308 -15.87 -22.04 -4.52
CA GLY A 308 -17.00 -22.83 -4.04
C GLY A 308 -16.56 -24.23 -3.63
N VAL A 309 -16.79 -24.57 -2.37
CA VAL A 309 -16.45 -25.87 -1.79
C VAL A 309 -17.70 -26.57 -1.25
N THR A 310 -17.71 -27.89 -1.36
CA THR A 310 -18.66 -28.75 -0.62
C THR A 310 -17.96 -29.35 0.58
N CYS A 311 -18.72 -29.79 1.58
CA CYS A 311 -18.18 -30.42 2.78
C CYS A 311 -18.93 -31.71 3.14
N LYS A 312 -18.20 -32.68 3.69
CA LYS A 312 -18.78 -33.92 4.22
C LYS A 312 -19.55 -33.64 5.51
N PHE A 313 -18.95 -32.86 6.42
CA PHE A 313 -19.52 -32.55 7.74
C PHE A 313 -19.63 -31.03 7.98
N GLY A 314 -20.46 -30.62 8.95
CA GLY A 314 -20.58 -29.22 9.39
C GLY A 314 -21.80 -28.47 8.87
N LEU A 315 -22.53 -29.04 7.90
CA LEU A 315 -23.76 -28.47 7.32
C LEU A 315 -24.99 -29.35 7.54
N ASP A 316 -24.99 -30.18 8.59
CA ASP A 316 -26.05 -31.17 8.82
C ASP A 316 -27.43 -30.53 9.03
N LYS A 317 -27.47 -29.32 9.59
CA LYS A 317 -28.73 -28.57 9.80
C LYS A 317 -29.47 -28.31 8.49
N ILE A 318 -28.76 -27.96 7.41
CA ILE A 318 -29.41 -27.70 6.12
C ILE A 318 -29.67 -28.99 5.34
N LYS A 319 -28.83 -30.02 5.51
CA LYS A 319 -29.05 -31.34 4.90
C LYS A 319 -30.35 -31.99 5.41
N LYS A 320 -30.76 -31.71 6.65
CA LYS A 320 -32.02 -32.19 7.25
C LYS A 320 -33.27 -31.43 6.79
N VAL A 321 -33.14 -30.28 6.14
CA VAL A 321 -34.26 -29.47 5.65
C VAL A 321 -34.62 -29.92 4.23
N LEU A 322 -35.92 -30.05 3.96
CA LEU A 322 -36.45 -30.38 2.63
C LEU A 322 -35.95 -29.37 1.58
N PRO A 323 -35.60 -29.82 0.35
CA PRO A 323 -35.01 -28.94 -0.67
C PRO A 323 -35.81 -27.66 -0.95
N GLN A 324 -37.14 -27.73 -0.90
CA GLN A 324 -38.05 -26.59 -1.13
C GLN A 324 -37.96 -25.51 -0.03
N ASP A 325 -37.69 -25.92 1.21
CA ASP A 325 -37.68 -25.03 2.39
C ASP A 325 -36.29 -24.48 2.73
N ARG A 326 -35.22 -25.00 2.10
CA ARG A 326 -33.82 -24.61 2.39
C ARG A 326 -33.58 -23.11 2.26
N LYS A 327 -34.11 -22.48 1.20
CA LYS A 327 -33.94 -21.03 0.99
C LYS A 327 -34.65 -20.22 2.08
N THR A 328 -35.83 -20.65 2.50
CA THR A 328 -36.58 -20.02 3.59
C THR A 328 -35.83 -20.15 4.90
N PHE A 329 -35.34 -21.35 5.23
CA PHE A 329 -34.51 -21.59 6.41
C PHE A 329 -33.25 -20.69 6.44
N LEU A 330 -32.54 -20.55 5.33
CA LEU A 330 -31.33 -19.73 5.22
C LEU A 330 -31.62 -18.23 5.35
N LYS A 331 -32.80 -17.77 4.89
CA LYS A 331 -33.25 -16.39 5.04
C LYS A 331 -33.64 -16.08 6.49
N THR A 332 -34.25 -17.02 7.20
CA THR A 332 -34.61 -16.81 8.62
C THR A 332 -33.39 -16.95 9.55
N ASN A 333 -32.42 -17.81 9.22
CA ASN A 333 -31.25 -18.09 10.05
C ASN A 333 -29.98 -17.43 9.52
N HIS A 334 -29.88 -16.10 9.65
CA HIS A 334 -28.69 -15.33 9.22
C HIS A 334 -27.39 -15.71 9.96
N SER A 335 -27.50 -16.28 11.16
CA SER A 335 -26.37 -16.69 11.99
C SER A 335 -25.74 -18.02 11.58
N PHE A 336 -26.48 -18.87 10.85
CA PHE A 336 -25.97 -20.14 10.34
C PHE A 336 -25.09 -19.88 9.12
N VAL A 337 -23.78 -20.10 9.17
CA VAL A 337 -22.83 -19.76 8.07
C VAL A 337 -22.84 -18.24 7.79
N LYS A 338 -22.37 -17.45 8.76
CA LYS A 338 -22.37 -15.99 8.68
C LYS A 338 -21.57 -15.49 7.48
N HIS A 339 -22.09 -14.47 6.81
CA HIS A 339 -21.34 -13.73 5.79
C HIS A 339 -20.14 -13.04 6.43
N HIS A 340 -19.01 -13.01 5.72
CA HIS A 340 -17.72 -12.51 6.19
C HIS A 340 -17.17 -13.16 7.48
N ALA A 341 -17.65 -14.37 7.82
CA ALA A 341 -16.98 -15.15 8.85
C ALA A 341 -15.56 -15.47 8.39
N PHE A 342 -14.57 -15.10 9.19
CA PHE A 342 -13.16 -15.33 8.91
C PHE A 342 -12.74 -16.70 9.46
N GLY A 343 -11.84 -17.38 8.77
CA GLY A 343 -11.37 -18.70 9.15
C GLY A 343 -10.12 -19.12 8.42
N CYS A 344 -9.63 -20.31 8.74
CA CYS A 344 -8.48 -20.93 8.11
C CYS A 344 -8.83 -22.28 7.47
N LEU A 345 -8.20 -22.52 6.31
CA LEU A 345 -8.13 -23.82 5.68
C LEU A 345 -6.97 -24.59 6.32
N ILE A 346 -7.25 -25.81 6.78
CA ILE A 346 -6.30 -26.63 7.52
C ILE A 346 -6.27 -28.03 6.95
N ARG A 347 -5.11 -28.68 7.06
CA ARG A 347 -4.94 -30.09 6.77
C ARG A 347 -4.09 -30.72 7.88
N GLY A 348 -4.73 -31.49 8.75
CA GLY A 348 -4.09 -31.96 9.99
C GLY A 348 -3.68 -30.78 10.88
N THR A 349 -2.38 -30.58 11.04
CA THR A 349 -1.80 -29.47 11.82
C THR A 349 -1.33 -28.30 10.97
N GLU A 350 -1.35 -28.43 9.63
CA GLU A 350 -0.85 -27.41 8.71
C GLU A 350 -1.95 -26.42 8.33
N ILE A 351 -1.65 -25.12 8.38
CA ILE A 351 -2.50 -24.08 7.82
C ILE A 351 -2.19 -23.92 6.33
N VAL A 352 -3.20 -24.10 5.50
CA VAL A 352 -3.10 -24.00 4.04
C VAL A 352 -3.31 -22.55 3.58
N GLY A 353 -4.22 -21.83 4.23
CA GLY A 353 -4.51 -20.44 3.93
C GLY A 353 -5.66 -19.90 4.77
N PHE A 354 -5.87 -18.59 4.71
CA PHE A 354 -7.00 -17.93 5.38
C PHE A 354 -8.08 -17.57 4.37
N ALA A 355 -9.34 -17.61 4.79
CA ALA A 355 -10.45 -17.25 3.93
C ALA A 355 -11.62 -16.64 4.70
N THR A 356 -12.41 -15.84 4.00
CA THR A 356 -13.69 -15.32 4.48
C THR A 356 -14.85 -15.99 3.75
N ILE A 357 -15.92 -16.30 4.47
CA ILE A 357 -17.13 -16.87 3.88
C ILE A 357 -17.91 -15.79 3.12
N GLU A 358 -18.15 -16.01 1.83
CA GLU A 358 -19.04 -15.22 1.00
C GLU A 358 -20.41 -15.90 0.92
N ARG A 359 -21.27 -15.64 1.91
CA ARG A 359 -22.62 -16.24 1.98
C ARG A 359 -23.43 -16.01 0.70
N ASN A 360 -23.71 -17.08 -0.03
CA ASN A 360 -24.63 -17.12 -1.17
C ASN A 360 -25.78 -18.11 -0.87
N ILE A 361 -27.02 -17.62 -0.80
CA ILE A 361 -28.18 -18.43 -0.43
C ILE A 361 -28.50 -19.50 -1.49
N ASP A 362 -28.31 -19.17 -2.76
CA ASP A 362 -28.60 -20.10 -3.86
C ASP A 362 -27.62 -21.27 -3.86
N ASN A 363 -26.32 -20.99 -3.69
CA ASN A 363 -25.28 -22.01 -3.60
C ASN A 363 -25.42 -22.88 -2.33
N LEU A 364 -25.77 -22.28 -1.19
CA LEU A 364 -26.00 -23.03 0.06
C LEU A 364 -27.26 -23.92 0.01
N ALA A 365 -28.24 -23.61 -0.84
CA ALA A 365 -29.46 -24.40 -0.97
C ALA A 365 -29.32 -25.65 -1.86
N LEU A 366 -28.21 -25.76 -2.61
CA LEU A 366 -27.91 -26.90 -3.49
C LEU A 366 -27.80 -28.24 -2.73
N GLU A 367 -27.82 -29.33 -3.48
CA GLU A 367 -27.61 -30.69 -2.99
C GLU A 367 -26.45 -31.34 -3.78
N PRO A 368 -25.24 -31.45 -3.21
CA PRO A 368 -24.82 -30.99 -1.88
C PRO A 368 -24.70 -29.46 -1.75
N PRO A 369 -24.82 -28.89 -0.53
CA PRO A 369 -24.62 -27.46 -0.28
C PRO A 369 -23.21 -26.97 -0.64
N VAL A 370 -23.11 -25.81 -1.29
CA VAL A 370 -21.83 -25.18 -1.66
C VAL A 370 -21.60 -23.92 -0.82
N VAL A 371 -20.44 -23.84 -0.16
CA VAL A 371 -19.97 -22.68 0.59
C VAL A 371 -18.94 -21.94 -0.26
N MET A 372 -19.13 -20.63 -0.46
CA MET A 372 -18.16 -19.81 -1.19
C MET A 372 -17.14 -19.23 -0.21
N LEU A 373 -15.86 -19.42 -0.50
CA LEU A 373 -14.73 -18.94 0.27
C LEU A 373 -13.91 -17.95 -0.55
N ARG A 374 -13.65 -16.77 -0.01
CA ARG A 374 -12.69 -15.82 -0.56
C ARG A 374 -11.37 -16.00 0.17
N ILE A 375 -10.37 -16.58 -0.51
CA ILE A 375 -9.05 -16.84 0.06
C ILE A 375 -8.21 -15.56 0.06
N SER A 376 -7.53 -15.30 1.17
CA SER A 376 -6.68 -14.13 1.37
C SER A 376 -5.25 -14.41 0.88
N GLY A 377 -4.84 -13.73 -0.19
CA GLY A 377 -3.48 -13.82 -0.76
C GLY A 377 -3.39 -14.75 -1.96
N GLU A 378 -2.55 -14.37 -2.94
CA GLU A 378 -2.39 -15.10 -4.21
C GLU A 378 -1.74 -16.48 -4.01
N GLU A 379 -0.63 -16.54 -3.26
CA GLU A 379 0.07 -17.81 -2.99
C GLU A 379 -0.79 -18.75 -2.16
N ALA A 380 -1.53 -18.22 -1.17
CA ALA A 380 -2.50 -18.99 -0.40
C ALA A 380 -3.64 -19.52 -1.28
N LEU A 381 -4.12 -18.75 -2.26
CA LEU A 381 -5.12 -19.19 -3.22
C LEU A 381 -4.61 -20.35 -4.09
N LYS A 382 -3.40 -20.22 -4.66
CA LYS A 382 -2.76 -21.30 -5.45
C LYS A 382 -2.61 -22.58 -4.62
N LYS A 383 -2.06 -22.47 -3.40
CA LYS A 383 -1.88 -23.59 -2.48
C LYS A 383 -3.21 -24.23 -2.10
N SER A 384 -4.22 -23.43 -1.76
CA SER A 384 -5.55 -23.91 -1.38
C SER A 384 -6.26 -24.65 -2.52
N LEU A 385 -6.21 -24.13 -3.74
CA LEU A 385 -6.78 -24.79 -4.91
C LEU A 385 -6.11 -26.14 -5.20
N LEU A 386 -4.78 -26.21 -5.06
CA LEU A 386 -4.03 -27.44 -5.21
C LEU A 386 -4.44 -28.46 -4.13
N TYR A 387 -4.51 -28.04 -2.87
CA TYR A 387 -4.86 -28.91 -1.75
C TYR A 387 -6.29 -29.45 -1.85
N LEU A 388 -7.27 -28.59 -2.18
CA LEU A 388 -8.66 -28.98 -2.37
C LEU A 388 -8.88 -29.94 -3.55
N LYS A 389 -7.93 -30.00 -4.50
CA LYS A 389 -7.98 -30.89 -5.66
C LYS A 389 -7.27 -32.23 -5.39
N LEU A 390 -6.16 -32.20 -4.67
CA LEU A 390 -5.34 -33.39 -4.40
C LEU A 390 -5.81 -34.18 -3.18
N TYR A 391 -6.42 -33.50 -2.21
CA TYR A 391 -6.71 -34.08 -0.91
C TYR A 391 -8.19 -33.95 -0.54
N ASN A 392 -8.67 -34.90 0.28
CA ASN A 392 -10.06 -34.99 0.73
C ASN A 392 -10.20 -34.80 2.26
N ASP A 393 -9.10 -34.41 2.91
CA ASP A 393 -8.92 -34.20 4.36
C ASP A 393 -8.59 -32.72 4.68
N VAL A 394 -9.00 -31.81 3.79
CA VAL A 394 -8.91 -30.36 4.01
C VAL A 394 -10.16 -29.90 4.75
N ASP A 395 -10.00 -29.13 5.81
CA ASP A 395 -11.08 -28.60 6.61
C ASP A 395 -11.06 -27.06 6.60
N PHE A 396 -12.20 -26.43 6.85
CA PHE A 396 -12.29 -25.00 7.12
C PHE A 396 -12.83 -24.76 8.51
N LEU A 397 -12.06 -24.01 9.30
CA LEU A 397 -12.36 -23.65 10.66
C LEU A 397 -12.60 -22.14 10.74
N VAL A 398 -13.80 -21.74 11.16
CA VAL A 398 -14.05 -20.33 11.51
C VAL A 398 -13.27 -19.99 12.78
N VAL A 399 -12.67 -18.81 12.86
CA VAL A 399 -11.98 -18.32 14.06
C VAL A 399 -12.76 -17.15 14.65
N ASP A 400 -12.70 -16.99 15.97
CA ASP A 400 -13.44 -15.93 16.68
C ASP A 400 -12.62 -14.63 16.79
N THR A 401 -11.32 -14.70 16.55
CA THR A 401 -10.41 -13.56 16.50
C THR A 401 -10.90 -12.51 15.51
N ALA A 402 -11.07 -11.28 15.99
CA ALA A 402 -11.66 -10.17 15.27
C ALA A 402 -10.68 -9.53 14.25
N ILE A 403 -10.23 -10.28 13.24
CA ILE A 403 -9.24 -9.82 12.24
C ILE A 403 -9.63 -8.50 11.57
N PHE A 404 -10.93 -8.27 11.37
CA PHE A 404 -11.44 -7.02 10.80
C PHE A 404 -11.07 -5.76 11.63
N ALA A 405 -10.82 -5.90 12.93
CA ALA A 405 -10.41 -4.81 13.81
C ALA A 405 -8.89 -4.55 13.77
N TYR A 406 -8.10 -5.60 13.53
CA TYR A 406 -6.63 -5.52 13.50
C TYR A 406 -6.09 -5.17 12.11
N GLU A 407 -6.56 -5.86 11.07
CA GLU A 407 -5.99 -5.77 9.71
C GLU A 407 -5.92 -4.33 9.16
N PRO A 408 -6.96 -3.47 9.28
CA PRO A 408 -6.89 -2.11 8.77
C PRO A 408 -5.86 -1.25 9.51
N ILE A 409 -5.75 -1.43 10.83
CA ILE A 409 -4.80 -0.68 11.68
C ILE A 409 -3.37 -1.13 11.37
N LEU A 410 -3.15 -2.44 11.27
CA LEU A 410 -1.86 -3.01 10.90
C LEU A 410 -1.41 -2.54 9.52
N LYS A 411 -2.31 -2.47 8.52
CA LYS A 411 -2.01 -1.90 7.20
C LYS A 411 -1.58 -0.44 7.30
N CYS A 412 -2.32 0.37 8.05
CA CYS A 412 -1.99 1.77 8.26
C CYS A 412 -0.60 1.93 8.90
N LEU A 413 -0.31 1.19 9.98
CA LEU A 413 1.01 1.19 10.62
C LEU A 413 2.12 0.75 9.66
N GLN A 414 1.86 -0.28 8.86
CA GLN A 414 2.81 -0.82 7.88
C GLN A 414 3.15 0.18 6.77
N GLU A 415 2.15 0.91 6.28
CA GLU A 415 2.32 1.88 5.19
C GLU A 415 2.76 3.27 5.68
N SER A 416 2.68 3.54 7.00
CA SER A 416 3.00 4.84 7.58
C SER A 416 4.49 5.19 7.46
N ILE A 417 4.75 6.38 6.89
CA ILE A 417 6.09 6.97 6.73
C ILE A 417 6.16 8.35 7.41
N GLU A 418 5.10 9.15 7.32
CA GLU A 418 5.00 10.45 7.99
C GLU A 418 3.94 10.36 9.10
N ILE A 419 4.31 10.70 10.33
CA ILE A 419 3.36 10.84 11.45
C ILE A 419 3.13 12.35 11.71
N PRO A 420 1.87 12.82 11.75
CA PRO A 420 1.59 14.18 12.16
C PRO A 420 2.07 14.41 13.61
N LEU A 421 2.46 15.65 13.92
CA LEU A 421 2.94 16.04 15.26
C LEU A 421 4.17 15.24 15.73
N THR A 422 5.04 14.87 14.80
CA THR A 422 6.25 14.09 15.09
C THR A 422 7.14 14.78 16.14
N GLU A 423 7.30 16.10 16.03
CA GLU A 423 8.15 16.88 16.91
C GLU A 423 7.62 16.84 18.35
N GLU A 424 6.30 16.97 18.50
CA GLU A 424 5.59 17.05 19.77
C GLU A 424 5.42 15.67 20.43
N LEU A 425 5.15 14.63 19.64
CA LEU A 425 4.86 13.28 20.16
C LEU A 425 6.12 12.44 20.42
N PHE A 426 7.15 12.57 19.58
CA PHE A 426 8.33 11.68 19.63
C PHE A 426 9.62 12.41 19.98
N LEU A 427 9.79 13.64 19.51
CA LEU A 427 11.06 14.37 19.63
C LEU A 427 11.09 15.37 20.79
N TYR A 428 9.95 15.57 21.46
CA TYR A 428 9.85 16.43 22.62
C TYR A 428 10.80 15.95 23.74
N LYS A 429 11.62 16.87 24.24
CA LYS A 429 12.44 16.67 25.43
C LYS A 429 11.87 17.51 26.55
N HIS A 430 11.75 16.90 27.73
CA HIS A 430 11.39 17.62 28.95
C HIS A 430 12.34 18.83 29.09
N GLU A 431 11.78 20.00 29.43
CA GLU A 431 12.46 21.32 29.50
C GLU A 431 12.65 22.08 28.17
N GLN A 432 12.33 21.50 27.01
CA GLN A 432 12.24 22.28 25.77
C GLN A 432 10.86 22.95 25.67
N PRO A 433 10.77 24.21 25.22
CA PRO A 433 9.48 24.83 24.96
C PRO A 433 8.78 24.02 23.86
N ALA A 434 7.53 23.63 24.11
CA ALA A 434 6.70 23.04 23.06
C ALA A 434 6.56 24.05 21.92
N LYS A 435 6.58 23.56 20.68
CA LYS A 435 6.42 24.43 19.51
C LYS A 435 5.04 25.08 19.55
N ASP A 436 5.03 26.40 19.40
CA ASP A 436 3.81 27.16 19.37
C ASP A 436 2.91 26.71 18.20
N SER A 437 1.65 26.39 18.49
CA SER A 437 0.68 25.97 17.47
C SER A 437 0.46 27.09 16.45
N SER A 438 0.62 26.80 15.16
CA SER A 438 0.33 27.76 14.09
C SER A 438 -1.15 28.15 13.98
N LEU A 439 -2.04 27.39 14.65
CA LEU A 439 -3.47 27.64 14.68
C LEU A 439 -3.88 28.60 15.81
N ALA A 440 -3.00 28.85 16.78
CA ALA A 440 -3.31 29.75 17.88
C ALA A 440 -3.20 31.21 17.41
N PRO A 441 -4.16 32.09 17.74
CA PRO A 441 -4.11 33.51 17.43
C PRO A 441 -3.11 34.21 18.37
N TRP A 442 -1.81 33.99 18.14
CA TRP A 442 -0.74 34.47 19.01
C TRP A 442 -0.70 35.99 19.15
N ASN A 443 -1.19 36.72 18.14
CA ASN A 443 -1.39 38.16 18.21
C ASN A 443 -2.38 38.53 19.34
N VAL A 444 -3.55 37.88 19.38
CA VAL A 444 -4.57 38.11 20.43
C VAL A 444 -4.05 37.66 21.80
N ILE A 445 -3.37 36.53 21.87
CA ILE A 445 -2.81 36.01 23.12
C ILE A 445 -1.72 36.94 23.67
N LYS A 446 -0.88 37.54 22.81
CA LYS A 446 0.15 38.50 23.22
C LYS A 446 -0.48 39.81 23.68
N GLU A 447 -1.46 40.34 22.96
CA GLU A 447 -2.21 41.55 23.35
C GLU A 447 -2.87 41.39 24.73
N LEU A 448 -3.49 40.23 25.00
CA LEU A 448 -4.09 39.95 26.31
C LEU A 448 -3.06 39.79 27.43
N LYS A 449 -1.84 39.35 27.12
CA LYS A 449 -0.74 39.23 28.08
C LYS A 449 -0.06 40.57 28.38
N GLU A 450 -0.13 41.54 27.47
CA GLU A 450 0.41 42.90 27.67
C GLU A 450 -0.59 43.83 28.36
N ALA A 451 -1.88 43.48 28.36
CA ALA A 451 -2.95 44.22 29.05
C ALA A 451 -3.07 43.90 30.56
N HIS A 452 -2.25 43.00 31.08
CA HIS A 452 -2.10 42.63 32.49
C HIS A 452 -0.62 42.61 32.86
#